data_AF-A0A7U3VTH1-F1
#
_entry.id   AF-A0A7U3VTH1-F1
#
_cell.length_a   1.000
_cell.length_b   1.000
_cell.length_c   1.000
_cell.angle_alpha   90.00
_cell.angle_beta   90.00
_cell.angle_gamma   90.00
#
_symmetry.space_group_name_H-M   'P 1'
#
loop_
_entity.id
_entity.type
_entity.pdbx_description
1 polymer ?
#
loop_
_entity_poly.entity_id
_entity_poly.type
_entity_poly.pdbx_seq_one_letter_code
_entity_poly.pdbx_strand_id
1 'polypeptide(L)'
;MKPPENIKYNPRALSLIKREFETSKAFDKRVISVQKETEVKDYLVEQRHKEKTVIYNQALESDTSLSDEKKQRQSRSEDVYLDFVNTSIINVLGALYFSNPTYNADTQKMFVYLSSKKSNFNKLVAIDLPIEEAKLFKANITQTFPVLEFNTSRKALSIAKISADFLNKVYPAQLLKNNNSLPVLGAVQKNITSKFSK
;
A
#
# COMPACT_ATOMS: atom_id res chain seq x y z
N MET A 1 -32.24 -2.19 8.82
CA MET A 1 -33.46 -1.35 8.98
C MET A 1 -33.95 -0.91 7.61
N LYS A 2 -35.27 -0.79 7.41
CA LYS A 2 -35.82 -0.24 6.15
C LYS A 2 -35.79 1.30 6.19
N PRO A 3 -35.52 1.99 5.07
CA PRO A 3 -35.58 3.44 5.01
C PRO A 3 -36.98 3.95 5.40
N PRO A 4 -37.08 5.11 6.07
CA PRO A 4 -38.38 5.75 6.29
C PRO A 4 -39.04 6.05 4.94
N GLU A 5 -40.34 5.72 4.83
CA GLU A 5 -41.11 6.00 3.62
C GLU A 5 -41.26 7.50 3.41
N ASN A 6 -41.08 7.93 2.16
CA ASN A 6 -41.19 9.32 1.78
C ASN A 6 -42.63 9.80 2.00
N ILE A 7 -42.82 10.91 2.72
CA ILE A 7 -44.16 11.47 2.97
C ILE A 7 -44.75 11.85 1.60
N LYS A 8 -45.68 11.03 1.08
CA LYS A 8 -46.48 11.44 -0.07
C LYS A 8 -47.38 12.57 0.38
N TYR A 9 -47.02 13.80 0.03
CA TYR A 9 -47.88 14.96 0.21
C TYR A 9 -49.15 14.73 -0.63
N ASN A 10 -50.22 14.33 0.04
CA ASN A 10 -51.55 14.27 -0.54
C ASN A 10 -52.32 15.44 0.09
N PRO A 11 -52.41 16.60 -0.58
CA PRO A 11 -53.23 17.69 -0.09
C PRO A 11 -54.66 17.17 -0.09
N ARG A 12 -55.14 16.72 1.07
CA ARG A 12 -56.56 16.45 1.24
C ARG A 12 -57.26 17.79 1.10
N ALA A 13 -57.76 18.09 -0.09
CA ALA A 13 -58.59 19.25 -0.32
C ALA A 13 -59.76 19.17 0.64
N LEU A 14 -59.75 20.01 1.67
CA LEU A 14 -60.83 20.13 2.64
C LEU A 14 -62.04 20.71 1.92
N SER A 15 -62.88 19.86 1.31
CA SER A 15 -64.16 20.31 0.74
C SER A 15 -65.18 20.49 1.86
N LEU A 16 -65.10 21.61 2.56
CA LEU A 16 -66.12 22.01 3.53
C LEU A 16 -67.26 22.71 2.80
N ILE A 17 -68.48 22.17 2.95
CA ILE A 17 -69.71 22.75 2.40
C ILE A 17 -70.52 23.36 3.55
N LYS A 18 -71.05 24.57 3.32
CA LYS A 18 -71.92 25.28 4.26
C LYS A 18 -73.25 24.54 4.42
N ARG A 19 -73.73 24.38 5.65
CA ARG A 19 -75.00 23.68 5.92
C ARG A 19 -76.20 24.62 5.74
N GLU A 20 -77.37 24.05 5.46
CA GLU A 20 -78.61 24.76 5.11
C GLU A 20 -79.06 25.80 6.17
N PHE A 21 -78.77 25.56 7.45
CA PHE A 21 -79.12 26.45 8.57
C PHE A 21 -77.91 27.08 9.29
N GLU A 22 -76.73 27.03 8.66
CA GLU A 22 -75.50 27.60 9.23
C GLU A 22 -75.33 29.05 8.80
N THR A 23 -75.09 29.94 9.76
CA THR A 23 -74.73 31.33 9.42
C THR A 23 -73.34 31.38 8.80
N SER A 24 -73.08 32.33 7.90
CA SER A 24 -71.75 32.45 7.27
C SER A 24 -70.63 32.60 8.31
N LYS A 25 -70.86 33.35 9.39
CA LYS A 25 -69.91 33.47 10.51
C LYS A 25 -69.63 32.14 11.22
N ALA A 26 -70.63 31.26 11.34
CA ALA A 26 -70.44 29.93 11.95
C ALA A 26 -69.67 28.99 11.01
N PHE A 27 -69.95 29.08 9.70
CA PHE A 27 -69.20 28.36 8.68
C PHE A 27 -67.72 28.77 8.65
N ASP A 28 -67.43 30.07 8.63
CA ASP A 28 -66.05 30.58 8.61
C ASP A 28 -65.26 30.12 9.84
N LYS A 29 -65.90 30.15 11.02
CA LYS A 29 -65.30 29.62 12.26
C LYS A 29 -64.97 28.12 12.15
N ARG A 30 -65.83 27.33 11.52
CA ARG A 30 -65.64 25.89 11.31
C ARG A 30 -64.54 25.60 10.28
N VAL A 31 -64.43 26.42 9.23
CA VAL A 31 -63.32 26.33 8.27
C VAL A 31 -61.99 26.62 8.97
N ILE A 32 -61.92 27.68 9.76
CA ILE A 32 -60.70 28.05 10.50
C ILE A 32 -60.30 26.97 11.53
N SER A 33 -61.27 26.39 12.24
CA SER A 33 -60.95 25.33 13.22
C SER A 33 -60.40 24.08 12.54
N VAL A 34 -60.98 23.68 11.41
CA VAL A 34 -60.52 22.51 10.66
C VAL A 34 -59.15 22.75 10.03
N GLN A 35 -58.89 23.96 9.52
CA GLN A 35 -57.56 24.36 9.01
C GLN A 35 -56.49 24.25 10.11
N LYS A 36 -56.76 24.77 11.31
CA LYS A 36 -55.85 24.63 12.45
C LYS A 36 -55.61 23.18 12.84
N GLU A 37 -56.65 22.34 12.86
CA GLU A 37 -56.49 20.91 13.15
C GLU A 37 -55.64 20.19 12.10
N THR A 38 -55.78 20.55 10.82
CA THR A 38 -54.93 19.98 9.77
C THR A 38 -53.48 20.43 9.88
N GLU A 39 -53.22 21.71 10.15
CA GLU A 39 -51.87 22.22 10.37
C GLU A 39 -51.17 21.51 11.53
N VAL A 40 -51.87 21.29 12.64
CA VAL A 40 -51.34 20.56 13.80
C VAL A 40 -51.04 19.11 13.45
N LYS A 41 -51.92 18.44 12.69
CA LYS A 41 -51.72 17.05 12.26
C LYS A 41 -50.52 16.92 11.33
N ASP A 42 -50.40 17.82 10.35
CA ASP A 42 -49.30 17.83 9.38
C ASP A 42 -47.96 18.06 10.10
N TYR A 43 -47.92 19.02 11.03
CA TYR A 43 -46.75 19.27 11.87
C TYR A 43 -46.31 18.02 12.66
N LEU A 44 -47.26 17.29 13.27
CA LEU A 44 -46.96 16.06 14.02
C LEU A 44 -46.49 14.90 13.12
N VAL A 45 -46.92 14.87 11.86
CA VAL A 45 -46.45 13.87 10.88
C VAL A 45 -45.03 14.20 10.44
N GLU A 46 -44.74 15.47 10.15
CA GLU A 46 -43.38 15.90 9.81
C GLU A 46 -42.38 15.63 10.94
N GLN A 47 -42.75 15.94 12.20
CA GLN A 47 -41.87 15.68 13.35
C GLN A 47 -41.54 14.20 13.49
N ARG A 48 -42.55 13.32 13.42
CA ARG A 48 -42.34 11.86 13.47
C ARG A 48 -41.49 11.34 12.31
N HIS A 49 -41.62 11.93 11.12
CA HIS A 49 -40.77 11.56 9.99
C HIS A 49 -39.32 12.00 10.23
N LYS A 50 -39.08 13.23 10.69
CA LYS A 50 -37.74 13.75 11.03
C LYS A 50 -37.05 12.86 12.07
N GLU A 51 -37.74 12.49 13.14
CA GLU A 51 -37.21 11.58 14.17
C GLU A 51 -36.79 10.23 13.57
N LYS A 52 -37.64 9.63 12.72
CA LYS A 52 -37.31 8.36 12.06
C LYS A 52 -36.09 8.47 11.15
N THR A 53 -35.94 9.57 10.42
CA THR A 53 -34.76 9.82 9.57
C THR A 53 -33.49 9.96 10.41
N VAL A 54 -33.54 10.68 11.53
CA VAL A 54 -32.41 10.83 12.45
C VAL A 54 -31.97 9.47 13.00
N ILE A 55 -32.92 8.66 13.48
CA ILE A 55 -32.62 7.31 14.02
C ILE A 55 -32.02 6.41 12.93
N TYR A 56 -32.55 6.45 11.71
CA TYR A 56 -32.02 5.67 10.59
C TYR A 56 -30.60 6.09 10.21
N ASN A 57 -30.32 7.40 10.18
CA ASN A 57 -28.99 7.93 9.87
C ASN A 57 -27.98 7.60 10.98
N GLN A 58 -28.39 7.72 12.25
CA GLN A 58 -27.56 7.30 13.39
C GLN A 58 -27.25 5.79 13.34
N ALA A 59 -28.22 4.96 12.94
CA ALA A 59 -27.99 3.54 12.76
C ALA A 59 -26.99 3.24 11.63
N LEU A 60 -27.05 3.99 10.52
CA LEU A 60 -26.08 3.90 9.42
C LEU A 60 -24.66 4.35 9.83
N GLU A 61 -24.55 5.44 10.59
CA GLU A 61 -23.25 5.93 11.09
C GLU A 61 -22.64 5.01 12.14
N SER A 62 -23.48 4.32 12.92
CA SER A 62 -23.03 3.32 13.91
C SER A 62 -22.56 2.00 13.28
N ASP A 63 -22.82 1.78 11.99
CA ASP A 63 -22.40 0.59 11.26
C ASP A 63 -20.93 0.71 10.80
N THR A 64 -20.04 1.00 11.75
CA THR A 64 -18.57 1.03 11.53
C THR A 64 -18.01 -0.33 11.11
N SER A 65 -18.79 -1.39 11.34
CA SER A 65 -18.46 -2.77 11.03
C SER A 65 -18.05 -2.97 9.57
N LEU A 66 -18.75 -2.33 8.62
CA LEU A 66 -18.47 -2.41 7.19
C LEU A 66 -17.18 -1.68 6.79
N SER A 67 -16.89 -0.54 7.42
CA SER A 67 -15.63 0.18 7.17
C SER A 67 -14.44 -0.59 7.72
N ASP A 68 -14.56 -1.17 8.91
CA ASP A 68 -13.50 -1.94 9.54
C ASP A 68 -13.28 -3.27 8.82
N GLU A 69 -14.35 -3.94 8.39
CA GLU A 69 -14.28 -5.12 7.54
C GLU A 69 -13.62 -4.80 6.19
N LYS A 70 -13.96 -3.67 5.56
CA LYS A 70 -13.33 -3.23 4.31
C LYS A 70 -11.82 -3.00 4.49
N LYS A 71 -11.41 -2.34 5.58
CA LYS A 71 -9.98 -2.14 5.91
C LYS A 71 -9.26 -3.47 6.15
N GLN A 72 -9.85 -4.40 6.91
CA GLN A 72 -9.26 -5.71 7.17
C GLN A 72 -9.14 -6.57 5.91
N ARG A 73 -10.15 -6.55 5.03
CA ARG A 73 -10.10 -7.25 3.74
C ARG A 73 -9.01 -6.65 2.84
N GLN A 74 -8.86 -5.32 2.87
CA GLN A 74 -7.83 -4.63 2.09
C GLN A 74 -6.42 -4.93 2.60
N SER A 75 -6.18 -4.94 3.92
CA SER A 75 -4.87 -5.33 4.47
C SER A 75 -4.53 -6.79 4.19
N ARG A 76 -5.48 -7.71 4.36
CA ARG A 76 -5.29 -9.12 3.99
C ARG A 76 -4.98 -9.30 2.50
N SER A 77 -5.60 -8.50 1.63
CA SER A 77 -5.30 -8.52 0.19
C SER A 77 -3.89 -8.01 -0.13
N GLU A 78 -3.35 -7.10 0.69
CA GLU A 78 -1.97 -6.62 0.57
C GLU A 78 -0.98 -7.71 0.96
N ASP A 79 -1.18 -8.35 2.11
CA ASP A 79 -0.30 -9.43 2.58
C ASP A 79 -0.28 -10.60 1.58
N VAL A 80 -1.46 -11.04 1.12
CA VAL A 80 -1.58 -12.10 0.10
C VAL A 80 -0.90 -11.70 -1.22
N TYR A 81 -1.00 -10.44 -1.61
CA TYR A 81 -0.32 -9.93 -2.80
C TYR A 81 1.21 -9.94 -2.63
N LEU A 82 1.72 -9.54 -1.46
CA LEU A 82 3.15 -9.54 -1.15
C LEU A 82 3.73 -10.96 -1.14
N ASP A 83 3.03 -11.90 -0.51
CA ASP A 83 3.43 -13.32 -0.50
C ASP A 83 3.45 -13.91 -1.90
N PHE A 84 2.43 -13.59 -2.72
CA PHE A 84 2.39 -13.99 -4.12
C PHE A 84 3.55 -13.40 -4.93
N VAL A 85 3.86 -12.12 -4.74
CA VAL A 85 4.96 -11.44 -5.43
C VAL A 85 6.31 -12.04 -5.03
N ASN A 86 6.57 -12.22 -3.73
CA ASN A 86 7.81 -12.84 -3.24
C ASN A 86 7.98 -14.26 -3.77
N THR A 87 6.92 -15.06 -3.75
CA THR A 87 6.93 -16.42 -4.30
C THR A 87 7.19 -16.41 -5.81
N SER A 88 6.58 -15.47 -6.54
CA SER A 88 6.78 -15.32 -7.98
C SER A 88 8.21 -14.93 -8.32
N ILE A 89 8.84 -14.06 -7.52
CA ILE A 89 10.24 -13.67 -7.69
C ILE A 89 11.17 -14.88 -7.53
N ILE A 90 10.99 -15.67 -6.48
CA ILE A 90 11.75 -16.90 -6.23
C ILE A 90 11.52 -17.93 -7.35
N ASN A 91 10.29 -18.00 -7.87
CA ASN A 91 9.97 -18.88 -8.98
C ASN A 91 10.63 -18.44 -10.28
N VAL A 92 10.77 -17.13 -10.54
CA VAL A 92 11.40 -16.62 -11.75
C VAL A 92 12.92 -16.66 -11.62
N LEU A 93 13.48 -16.01 -10.61
CA LEU A 93 14.90 -16.04 -10.28
C LEU A 93 15.12 -17.27 -9.40
N GLY A 94 15.57 -18.43 -9.87
CA GLY A 94 15.85 -19.53 -8.91
C GLY A 94 16.84 -19.12 -7.80
N ALA A 95 17.27 -20.07 -6.97
CA ALA A 95 18.22 -19.78 -5.89
C ALA A 95 19.40 -18.91 -6.37
N LEU A 96 19.61 -17.79 -5.69
CA LEU A 96 20.66 -16.83 -6.00
C LEU A 96 21.96 -17.25 -5.33
N TYR A 97 23.09 -16.92 -5.95
CA TYR A 97 24.41 -17.18 -5.40
C TYR A 97 25.40 -16.11 -5.86
N PHE A 98 26.48 -15.96 -5.09
CA PHE A 98 27.62 -15.12 -5.45
C PHE A 98 28.70 -15.93 -6.16
N SER A 99 29.37 -15.32 -7.14
CA SER A 99 30.48 -15.93 -7.87
C SER A 99 31.58 -14.92 -8.22
N ASN A 100 32.76 -15.43 -8.58
CA ASN A 100 33.96 -14.68 -8.99
C ASN A 100 34.35 -13.52 -8.03
N PRO A 101 34.62 -13.80 -6.74
CA PRO A 101 34.94 -12.77 -5.76
C PRO A 101 36.31 -12.11 -6.02
N THR A 102 36.29 -10.79 -6.18
CA THR A 102 37.47 -9.93 -6.31
C THR A 102 37.43 -8.85 -5.24
N TYR A 103 38.46 -8.79 -4.40
CA TYR A 103 38.52 -7.82 -3.30
C TYR A 103 39.37 -6.61 -3.66
N ASN A 104 38.90 -5.42 -3.31
CA ASN A 104 39.68 -4.18 -3.36
C ASN A 104 39.88 -3.65 -1.94
N ALA A 105 41.13 -3.67 -1.49
CA ALA A 105 41.52 -3.24 -0.15
C ALA A 105 41.41 -1.72 0.06
N ASP A 106 41.65 -0.92 -0.98
CA ASP A 106 41.59 0.55 -0.91
C ASP A 106 40.17 1.04 -0.62
N THR A 107 39.17 0.36 -1.21
CA THR A 107 37.76 0.69 -1.02
C THR A 107 37.06 -0.19 0.01
N GLN A 108 37.75 -1.20 0.56
CA GLN A 108 37.18 -2.26 1.42
C GLN A 108 35.88 -2.86 0.86
N LYS A 109 35.91 -3.22 -0.44
CA LYS A 109 34.75 -3.78 -1.14
C LYS A 109 35.10 -5.09 -1.81
N MET A 110 34.18 -6.05 -1.69
CA MET A 110 34.21 -7.30 -2.44
C MET A 110 33.29 -7.19 -3.65
N PHE A 111 33.85 -7.31 -4.84
CA PHE A 111 33.12 -7.37 -6.10
C PHE A 111 32.79 -8.82 -6.43
N VAL A 112 31.51 -9.11 -6.63
CA VAL A 112 31.00 -10.46 -6.94
C VAL A 112 29.90 -10.37 -7.99
N TYR A 113 29.71 -11.43 -8.76
CA TYR A 113 28.52 -11.59 -9.58
C TYR A 113 27.41 -12.22 -8.73
N LEU A 114 26.28 -11.52 -8.64
CA LEU A 114 25.02 -12.05 -8.15
C LEU A 114 24.31 -12.72 -9.31
N SER A 115 24.21 -14.05 -9.25
CA SER A 115 23.67 -14.87 -10.33
C SER A 115 22.51 -15.74 -9.86
N SER A 116 21.56 -16.00 -10.76
CA SER A 116 20.45 -16.95 -10.56
C SER A 116 20.83 -18.32 -11.11
N LYS A 117 20.47 -19.40 -10.41
CA LYS A 117 20.61 -20.77 -10.92
C LYS A 117 19.84 -21.02 -12.23
N LYS A 118 18.82 -20.22 -12.53
CA LYS A 118 18.07 -20.28 -13.79
C LYS A 118 18.73 -19.47 -14.92
N SER A 119 19.92 -18.93 -14.71
CA SER A 119 20.72 -18.18 -15.70
C SER A 119 20.02 -16.95 -16.31
N ASN A 120 18.93 -16.49 -15.71
CA ASN A 120 18.15 -15.33 -16.16
C ASN A 120 18.52 -14.02 -15.44
N PHE A 121 19.44 -14.09 -14.49
CA PHE A 121 19.92 -12.94 -13.74
C PHE A 121 21.41 -13.11 -13.50
N ASN A 122 22.18 -12.10 -13.90
CA ASN A 122 23.61 -12.02 -13.65
C ASN A 122 24.03 -10.55 -13.58
N LYS A 123 24.37 -10.06 -12.39
CA LYS A 123 24.73 -8.66 -12.17
C LYS A 123 25.93 -8.54 -11.25
N LEU A 124 26.82 -7.61 -11.56
CA LEU A 124 27.95 -7.29 -10.69
C LEU A 124 27.48 -6.47 -9.49
N VAL A 125 27.90 -6.88 -8.30
CA VAL A 125 27.53 -6.29 -7.01
C VAL A 125 28.80 -6.00 -6.23
N ALA A 126 28.83 -4.86 -5.54
CA ALA A 126 29.88 -4.51 -4.58
C ALA A 126 29.34 -4.70 -3.16
N ILE A 127 30.00 -5.53 -2.36
CA ILE A 127 29.68 -5.80 -0.96
C ILE A 127 30.68 -5.03 -0.10
N ASP A 128 30.19 -4.24 0.85
CA ASP A 128 31.06 -3.54 1.81
C ASP A 128 31.57 -4.55 2.84
N LEU A 129 32.90 -4.76 2.86
CA LEU A 129 33.51 -5.85 3.61
C LEU A 129 34.88 -5.43 4.18
N PRO A 130 35.04 -5.37 5.51
CA PRO A 130 36.31 -5.04 6.15
C PRO A 130 37.42 -6.02 5.76
N ILE A 131 38.66 -5.52 5.77
CA ILE A 131 39.84 -6.30 5.32
C ILE A 131 40.10 -7.52 6.20
N GLU A 132 39.77 -7.43 7.48
CA GLU A 132 39.92 -8.49 8.49
C GLU A 132 39.08 -9.73 8.13
N GLU A 133 37.91 -9.50 7.52
CA GLU A 133 36.93 -10.55 7.20
C GLU A 133 37.00 -10.96 5.72
N ALA A 134 37.59 -10.13 4.87
CA ALA A 134 37.65 -10.30 3.41
C ALA A 134 38.24 -11.65 2.95
N LYS A 135 39.32 -12.10 3.60
CA LYS A 135 39.96 -13.38 3.25
C LYS A 135 39.06 -14.57 3.56
N LEU A 136 38.44 -14.57 4.74
CA LEU A 136 37.56 -15.65 5.19
C LEU A 136 36.27 -15.68 4.35
N PHE A 137 35.68 -14.52 4.09
CA PHE A 137 34.51 -14.37 3.23
C PHE A 137 34.78 -14.89 1.82
N LYS A 138 35.91 -14.51 1.21
CA LYS A 138 36.28 -14.97 -0.15
C LYS A 138 36.47 -16.48 -0.21
N ALA A 139 37.12 -17.08 0.79
CA ALA A 139 37.33 -18.52 0.86
C ALA A 139 36.02 -19.30 1.00
N ASN A 140 34.99 -18.69 1.61
CA ASN A 140 33.71 -19.32 1.92
C ASN A 140 32.53 -18.67 1.17
N ILE A 141 32.78 -18.12 -0.03
CA ILE A 141 31.75 -17.43 -0.81
C ILE A 141 30.55 -18.33 -1.14
N THR A 142 30.77 -19.63 -1.23
CA THR A 142 29.73 -20.65 -1.46
C THR A 142 28.79 -20.85 -0.26
N GLN A 143 29.22 -20.44 0.93
CA GLN A 143 28.42 -20.44 2.17
C GLN A 143 27.79 -19.06 2.45
N THR A 144 27.97 -18.10 1.54
CA THR A 144 27.39 -16.77 1.64
C THR A 144 26.08 -16.72 0.85
N PHE A 145 25.02 -16.25 1.50
CA PHE A 145 23.69 -16.20 0.88
C PHE A 145 23.32 -14.77 0.47
N PRO A 146 22.87 -14.55 -0.77
CA PRO A 146 22.32 -13.26 -1.18
C PRO A 146 20.95 -13.04 -0.55
N VAL A 147 20.74 -11.85 -0.01
CA VAL A 147 19.45 -11.39 0.52
C VAL A 147 19.00 -10.19 -0.31
N LEU A 148 17.81 -10.29 -0.91
CA LEU A 148 17.18 -9.23 -1.68
C LEU A 148 15.92 -8.75 -0.97
N GLU A 149 15.84 -7.45 -0.74
CA GLU A 149 14.59 -6.80 -0.31
C GLU A 149 14.00 -6.08 -1.51
N PHE A 150 12.72 -6.28 -1.77
CA PHE A 150 12.01 -5.65 -2.88
C PHE A 150 11.08 -4.55 -2.37
N ASN A 151 11.05 -3.43 -3.10
CA ASN A 151 9.99 -2.45 -2.95
C ASN A 151 8.81 -2.89 -3.82
N THR A 152 7.69 -3.14 -3.16
CA THR A 152 6.45 -3.69 -3.71
C THR A 152 5.33 -2.66 -3.79
N SER A 153 5.66 -1.36 -3.75
CA SER A 153 4.70 -0.25 -3.84
C SER A 153 3.96 -0.22 -5.20
N ARG A 154 2.98 -1.12 -5.39
CA ARG A 154 1.88 -1.26 -6.38
C ARG A 154 2.05 -0.83 -7.85
N LYS A 155 3.18 -0.28 -8.29
CA LYS A 155 3.39 0.27 -9.64
C LYS A 155 4.63 -0.30 -10.33
N ALA A 156 5.63 -0.76 -9.58
CA ALA A 156 6.78 -1.46 -10.12
C ALA A 156 7.44 -2.31 -9.04
N LEU A 157 7.83 -3.53 -9.39
CA LEU A 157 8.72 -4.33 -8.56
C LEU A 157 10.16 -3.84 -8.77
N SER A 158 10.80 -3.37 -7.71
CA SER A 158 12.20 -2.94 -7.75
C SER A 158 12.98 -3.50 -6.57
N ILE A 159 14.28 -3.73 -6.75
CA ILE A 159 15.16 -4.14 -5.64
C ILE A 159 15.39 -2.89 -4.77
N ALA A 160 14.92 -2.94 -3.52
CA ALA A 160 15.13 -1.91 -2.52
C ALA A 160 16.54 -2.01 -1.91
N LYS A 161 16.98 -3.24 -1.61
CA LYS A 161 18.25 -3.49 -0.93
C LYS A 161 18.82 -4.84 -1.33
N ILE A 162 20.15 -4.91 -1.32
CA ILE A 162 20.91 -6.15 -1.47
C ILE A 162 21.85 -6.27 -0.29
N SER A 163 21.97 -7.47 0.24
CA SER A 163 22.97 -7.80 1.26
C SER A 163 23.48 -9.21 1.08
N ALA A 164 24.63 -9.48 1.71
CA ALA A 164 25.23 -10.80 1.79
C ALA A 164 25.19 -11.26 3.25
N ASP A 165 24.58 -12.42 3.50
CA ASP A 165 24.62 -13.07 4.80
C ASP A 165 25.79 -14.06 4.83
N PHE A 166 26.71 -13.86 5.76
CA PHE A 166 27.85 -14.73 5.99
C PHE A 166 28.12 -14.86 7.49
N LEU A 167 28.08 -16.08 8.02
CA LEU A 167 28.29 -16.39 9.44
C LEU A 167 27.39 -15.57 10.39
N ASN A 168 26.11 -15.45 10.06
CA ASN A 168 25.11 -14.66 10.81
C ASN A 168 25.42 -13.14 10.85
N LYS A 169 26.27 -12.66 9.96
CA LYS A 169 26.53 -11.23 9.75
C LYS A 169 26.04 -10.81 8.38
N VAL A 170 25.32 -9.70 8.33
CA VAL A 170 24.75 -9.15 7.12
C VAL A 170 25.61 -7.98 6.63
N TYR A 171 26.19 -8.14 5.45
CA TYR A 171 26.99 -7.12 4.80
C TYR A 171 26.17 -6.40 3.73
N PRO A 172 26.12 -5.06 3.74
CA PRO A 172 25.38 -4.31 2.74
C PRO A 172 26.04 -4.45 1.37
N ALA A 173 25.23 -4.48 0.33
CA ALA A 173 25.69 -4.68 -1.04
C ALA A 173 24.93 -3.78 -2.02
N GLN A 174 25.59 -3.41 -3.11
CA GLN A 174 25.06 -2.46 -4.09
C GLN A 174 25.26 -2.98 -5.52
N LEU A 175 24.20 -2.91 -6.33
CA LEU A 175 24.28 -3.18 -7.77
C LEU A 175 25.16 -2.13 -8.44
N LEU A 176 26.16 -2.59 -9.19
CA LEU A 176 26.90 -1.72 -10.07
C LEU A 176 26.11 -1.53 -11.37
N LYS A 177 25.91 -0.28 -11.79
CA LYS A 177 25.34 0.01 -13.11
C LYS A 177 26.26 -0.60 -14.17
N ASN A 178 25.67 -1.19 -15.21
CA ASN A 178 26.27 -2.03 -16.26
C ASN A 178 27.53 -1.49 -17.00
N ASN A 179 28.10 -0.34 -16.62
CA ASN A 179 29.26 0.28 -17.26
C ASN A 179 30.49 0.43 -16.35
N ASN A 180 30.44 -0.01 -15.10
CA ASN A 180 31.65 -0.05 -14.27
C ASN A 180 32.33 -1.40 -14.47
N SER A 181 33.25 -1.47 -15.44
CA SER A 181 34.28 -2.49 -15.45
C SER A 181 34.88 -2.60 -14.04
N LEU A 182 35.23 -3.83 -13.62
CA LEU A 182 36.04 -4.04 -12.42
C LEU A 182 37.13 -2.97 -12.37
N PRO A 183 37.34 -2.26 -11.25
CA PRO A 183 38.46 -1.33 -11.16
C PRO A 183 39.70 -2.12 -11.55
N VAL A 184 40.28 -1.77 -12.70
CA VAL A 184 41.52 -2.38 -13.17
C VAL A 184 42.49 -2.20 -12.02
N LEU A 185 42.95 -3.32 -11.45
CA LEU A 185 43.95 -3.33 -10.41
C LEU A 185 45.13 -2.52 -10.95
N GLY A 186 45.25 -1.28 -10.48
CA GLY A 186 46.37 -0.42 -10.78
C GLY A 186 47.58 -1.02 -10.13
N ALA A 187 48.27 -1.92 -10.83
CA ALA A 187 49.68 -2.07 -10.63
C ALA A 187 50.27 -0.68 -10.87
N VAL A 188 50.65 0.01 -9.80
CA VAL A 188 51.54 1.15 -9.87
C VAL A 188 52.82 0.62 -10.52
N GLN A 189 52.90 0.70 -11.84
CA GLN A 189 54.16 0.60 -12.56
C GLN A 189 54.97 1.79 -12.08
N LYS A 190 55.88 1.53 -11.12
CA LYS A 190 57.01 2.41 -10.89
C LYS A 190 57.65 2.63 -12.27
N ASN A 191 57.56 3.86 -12.77
CA ASN A 191 58.38 4.33 -13.87
C ASN A 191 59.85 4.09 -13.52
N ILE A 192 60.44 3.00 -14.01
CA ILE A 192 61.88 2.86 -14.09
C ILE A 192 62.26 3.35 -15.48
N THR A 193 62.46 4.67 -15.60
CA THR A 193 63.26 5.22 -16.70
C THR A 193 64.70 4.76 -16.51
N SER A 194 65.12 3.72 -17.23
CA SER A 194 66.55 3.49 -17.49
C SER A 194 66.92 4.26 -18.76
N LYS A 195 67.60 5.40 -18.60
CA LYS A 195 68.34 6.04 -19.70
C LYS A 195 69.57 5.17 -20.00
N PHE A 196 69.65 4.63 -21.21
CA PHE A 196 70.93 4.20 -21.77
C PHE A 196 71.51 5.38 -22.55
N SER A 197 72.66 5.91 -22.10
CA SER A 197 73.53 6.73 -22.93
C SER A 197 74.38 5.81 -23.79
N LYS A 198 74.60 6.22 -25.05
CA LYS A 198 75.56 5.62 -25.98
C LYS A 198 76.97 5.60 -25.40
#